data_AF-U9WAL8-F1
#
_entry.id   AF-U9WAL8-F1
#
_cell.length_a   1.000
_cell.length_b   1.000
_cell.length_c   1.000
_cell.angle_alpha   90.00
_cell.angle_beta   90.00
_cell.angle_gamma   90.00
#
_symmetry.space_group_name_H-M   'P 1'
#
loop_
_entity.id
_entity.type
_entity.pdbx_description
1 polymer ?
#
loop_
_entity_poly.entity_id
_entity_poly.type
_entity_poly.pdbx_seq_one_letter_code
_entity_poly.pdbx_strand_id
1 'polypeptide(L)'
;MGQHQDDGPKETVNNSEETAMSDLPSIFGHDPLKLLAEEASPALIHHFIDTLYEIEYDVTDRRFPFQMLMIAALMEHTETYPLNAEYEKKFLFICECVKDVVEGGLAELQARSP
;
A
#
# COMPACT_ATOMS: atom_id res chain seq x y z
N MET A 1 -56.61 25.94 -14.20
CA MET A 1 -55.45 25.70 -15.08
C MET A 1 -54.28 26.52 -14.54
N GLY A 2 -53.15 25.86 -14.27
CA GLY A 2 -51.96 26.46 -13.66
C GLY A 2 -51.27 25.42 -12.78
N GLN A 3 -50.23 24.80 -13.32
CA GLN A 3 -49.42 23.72 -12.73
C GLN A 3 -48.26 24.27 -11.88
N HIS A 4 -47.59 23.35 -11.17
CA HIS A 4 -46.25 23.41 -10.55
C HIS A 4 -46.17 23.90 -9.10
N GLN A 5 -45.39 23.28 -8.22
CA GLN A 5 -44.69 21.99 -8.17
C GLN A 5 -44.41 21.79 -6.67
N ASP A 6 -44.66 20.60 -6.16
CA ASP A 6 -44.35 20.20 -4.79
C ASP A 6 -42.83 19.96 -4.75
N ASP A 7 -42.11 20.79 -3.99
CA ASP A 7 -40.66 20.63 -3.76
C ASP A 7 -40.44 19.34 -2.98
N GLY A 8 -39.97 18.30 -3.68
CA GLY A 8 -39.66 17.00 -3.11
C GLY A 8 -38.67 17.08 -1.94
N PRO A 9 -38.65 16.05 -1.07
CA PRO A 9 -37.76 16.01 0.08
C PRO A 9 -36.30 16.05 -0.39
N LYS A 10 -35.56 17.04 0.14
CA LYS A 10 -34.11 17.21 -0.04
C LYS A 10 -33.41 15.89 0.24
N GLU A 11 -32.69 15.39 -0.76
CA GLU A 11 -31.73 14.31 -0.61
C GLU A 11 -30.79 14.67 0.56
N THR A 12 -30.83 13.84 1.60
CA THR A 12 -29.82 13.85 2.64
C THR A 12 -28.58 13.25 1.99
N VAL A 13 -27.68 14.13 1.52
CA VAL A 13 -26.31 13.75 1.16
C VAL A 13 -25.67 13.23 2.44
N ASN A 14 -25.68 11.91 2.60
CA ASN A 14 -24.93 11.26 3.66
C ASN A 14 -23.47 11.41 3.24
N ASN A 15 -22.80 12.41 3.83
CA ASN A 15 -21.39 12.66 3.62
C ASN A 15 -20.64 11.35 3.81
N SER A 16 -20.02 10.93 2.71
CA SER A 16 -19.02 9.90 2.64
C SER A 16 -18.21 9.84 3.92
N GLU A 17 -18.16 8.68 4.55
CA GLU A 17 -17.12 8.30 5.49
C GLU A 17 -15.78 8.31 4.73
N GLU A 18 -15.26 9.51 4.47
CA GLU A 18 -13.91 9.76 3.99
C GLU A 18 -12.97 9.70 5.20
N THR A 19 -12.93 8.55 5.84
CA THR A 19 -12.13 8.32 7.05
C THR A 19 -11.51 6.94 6.97
N ALA A 20 -10.47 6.80 6.15
CA ALA A 20 -9.48 5.70 6.25
C ALA A 20 -8.32 5.71 5.23
N MET A 21 -8.04 6.80 4.49
CA MET A 21 -6.84 6.88 3.63
C MET A 21 -5.86 8.01 4.03
N SER A 22 -5.97 8.57 5.24
CA SER A 22 -5.11 9.70 5.68
C SER A 22 -3.77 9.29 6.30
N ASP A 23 -3.53 8.00 6.55
CA ASP A 23 -2.37 7.53 7.32
C ASP A 23 -1.32 6.81 6.47
N LEU A 24 -1.36 7.02 5.16
CA LEU A 24 -0.34 6.55 4.24
C LEU A 24 0.55 7.73 3.85
N PRO A 25 1.89 7.58 3.87
CA PRO A 25 2.83 8.56 3.30
C PRO A 25 2.36 9.06 1.92
N SER A 26 2.60 10.34 1.62
CA SER A 26 1.99 11.04 0.46
C SER A 26 2.15 10.32 -0.88
N ILE A 27 3.20 9.50 -1.02
CA ILE A 27 3.46 8.69 -2.20
C ILE A 27 2.40 7.62 -2.49
N PHE A 28 1.63 7.20 -1.48
CA PHE A 28 0.55 6.22 -1.64
C PHE A 28 -0.79 6.86 -2.03
N GLY A 29 -0.87 8.20 -2.14
CA GLY A 29 -2.10 8.91 -2.52
C GLY A 29 -2.38 8.96 -4.03
N HIS A 30 -1.44 8.53 -4.89
CA HIS A 30 -1.48 8.74 -6.34
C HIS A 30 -1.38 7.46 -7.19
N ASP A 31 -1.88 6.31 -6.70
CA ASP A 31 -1.67 5.00 -7.32
C ASP A 31 -0.16 4.67 -7.48
N PRO A 32 0.51 4.30 -6.39
CA PRO A 32 1.96 4.13 -6.35
C PRO A 32 2.49 3.02 -7.26
N LEU A 33 1.66 2.01 -7.59
CA LEU A 33 2.02 0.98 -8.56
C LEU A 33 2.07 1.55 -9.98
N LYS A 34 1.09 2.39 -10.34
CA LYS A 34 1.11 3.12 -11.61
C LYS A 34 2.29 4.10 -11.67
N LEU A 35 2.57 4.80 -10.58
CA LEU A 35 3.71 5.71 -10.48
C LEU A 35 5.05 4.98 -10.69
N LEU A 36 5.23 3.80 -10.09
CA LEU A 36 6.40 2.95 -10.36
C LEU A 36 6.44 2.49 -11.83
N ALA A 37 5.32 2.02 -12.38
CA ALA A 37 5.29 1.52 -13.75
C ALA A 37 5.60 2.60 -14.81
N GLU A 38 5.12 3.83 -14.62
CA GLU A 38 5.22 4.92 -15.61
C GLU A 38 6.44 5.81 -15.39
N GLU A 39 6.86 6.02 -14.13
CA GLU A 39 7.85 7.03 -13.74
C GLU A 39 8.99 6.46 -12.88
N ALA A 40 9.22 5.13 -12.92
CA ALA A 40 10.33 4.51 -12.21
C ALA A 40 11.66 5.21 -12.49
N SER A 41 12.29 5.65 -11.39
CA SER A 41 13.63 6.21 -11.39
C SER A 41 14.37 5.73 -10.12
N PRO A 42 15.71 5.75 -10.10
CA PRO A 42 16.45 5.37 -8.89
C PRO A 42 16.03 6.17 -7.65
N ALA A 43 15.76 7.48 -7.80
CA ALA A 43 15.33 8.34 -6.70
C ALA A 43 13.95 7.93 -6.16
N LEU A 44 13.01 7.61 -7.06
CA LEU A 44 11.67 7.16 -6.68
C LEU A 44 11.74 5.79 -5.98
N ILE A 45 12.50 4.84 -6.54
CA ILE A 45 12.70 3.50 -5.96
C ILE A 45 13.31 3.61 -4.56
N HIS A 46 14.35 4.41 -4.38
CA HIS A 46 14.96 4.67 -3.07
C HIS A 46 13.95 5.26 -2.08
N HIS A 47 13.14 6.23 -2.51
CA HIS A 47 12.12 6.83 -1.66
C HIS A 47 11.06 5.81 -1.21
N PHE A 48 10.62 4.92 -2.10
CA PHE A 48 9.73 3.82 -1.72
C PHE A 48 10.40 2.84 -0.76
N ILE A 49 11.67 2.49 -0.98
CA ILE A 49 12.42 1.61 -0.07
C ILE A 49 12.54 2.24 1.32
N ASP A 50 12.91 3.51 1.42
CA ASP A 50 12.98 4.22 2.71
C ASP A 50 11.61 4.23 3.40
N THR A 51 10.55 4.49 2.63
CA THR A 51 9.18 4.50 3.17
C THR A 51 8.76 3.14 3.70
N LEU A 52 9.06 2.06 2.99
CA LEU A 52 8.77 0.69 3.40
C LEU A 52 9.64 0.23 4.57
N TYR A 53 10.89 0.70 4.65
CA TYR A 53 11.83 0.36 5.71
C TYR A 53 11.39 0.88 7.09
N GLU A 54 10.60 1.96 7.12
CA GLU A 54 10.05 2.54 8.35
C GLU A 54 8.77 1.83 8.83
N ILE A 55 8.23 0.87 8.08
CA ILE A 55 6.99 0.18 8.41
C ILE A 55 7.28 -1.00 9.35
N GLU A 56 6.50 -1.07 10.43
CA GLU A 56 6.36 -2.30 11.23
C GLU A 56 5.29 -3.19 10.59
N TYR A 57 5.70 -4.35 10.07
CA TYR A 57 4.82 -5.26 9.34
C TYR A 57 4.00 -6.16 10.27
N ASP A 58 2.69 -6.26 10.00
CA ASP A 58 1.73 -7.10 10.73
C ASP A 58 0.68 -7.65 9.75
N VAL A 59 0.39 -8.96 9.80
CA VAL A 59 -0.65 -9.60 8.97
C VAL A 59 -2.06 -9.05 9.22
N THR A 60 -2.30 -8.42 10.38
CA THR A 60 -3.57 -7.78 10.72
C THR A 60 -3.68 -6.34 10.21
N ASP A 61 -2.57 -5.74 9.76
CA ASP A 61 -2.62 -4.42 9.11
C ASP A 61 -3.37 -4.55 7.77
N ARG A 62 -4.49 -3.84 7.64
CA ARG A 62 -5.29 -3.79 6.41
C ARG A 62 -4.51 -3.32 5.18
N ARG A 63 -3.39 -2.62 5.38
CA ARG A 63 -2.49 -2.13 4.33
C ARG A 63 -1.48 -3.18 3.89
N PHE A 64 -1.28 -4.23 4.67
CA PHE A 64 -0.28 -5.27 4.42
C PHE A 64 -0.37 -5.87 3.01
N PRO A 65 -1.55 -6.27 2.49
CA PRO A 65 -1.64 -6.81 1.12
C PRO A 65 -1.18 -5.81 0.06
N PHE A 66 -1.41 -4.52 0.28
CA PHE A 66 -0.97 -3.47 -0.64
C PHE A 66 0.54 -3.21 -0.52
N GLN A 67 1.09 -3.21 0.69
CA GLN A 67 2.53 -3.12 0.92
C GLN A 67 3.26 -4.30 0.26
N MET A 68 2.69 -5.52 0.31
CA MET A 68 3.20 -6.70 -0.40
C MET A 68 3.28 -6.48 -1.92
N LEU A 69 2.23 -5.91 -2.52
CA LEU A 69 2.22 -5.61 -3.95
C LEU A 69 3.29 -4.57 -4.31
N MET A 70 3.48 -3.56 -3.46
CA MET A 70 4.53 -2.56 -3.65
C MET A 70 5.94 -3.17 -3.60
N ILE A 71 6.19 -4.05 -2.64
CA ILE A 71 7.48 -4.76 -2.54
C ILE A 71 7.72 -5.62 -3.78
N ALA A 72 6.71 -6.37 -4.23
CA ALA A 72 6.81 -7.17 -5.45
C ALA A 72 7.12 -6.31 -6.68
N ALA A 73 6.43 -5.17 -6.86
CA ALA A 73 6.71 -4.24 -7.96
C ALA A 73 8.14 -3.67 -7.89
N LEU A 74 8.64 -3.33 -6.70
CA LEU A 74 10.01 -2.87 -6.54
C LEU A 74 11.03 -3.95 -6.96
N MET A 75 10.79 -5.23 -6.66
CA MET A 75 11.69 -6.31 -7.10
C MET A 75 11.89 -6.28 -8.62
N GLU A 76 10.82 -6.12 -9.40
CA GLU A 76 10.87 -6.03 -10.86
C GLU A 76 11.71 -4.82 -11.34
N HIS A 77 11.61 -3.68 -10.64
CA HIS A 77 12.33 -2.48 -11.02
C HIS A 77 13.80 -2.48 -10.60
N THR A 78 14.19 -3.24 -9.57
CA THR A 78 15.61 -3.33 -9.15
C THR A 78 16.52 -4.02 -10.17
N GLU A 79 15.96 -4.81 -11.09
CA GLU A 79 16.72 -5.37 -12.22
C GLU A 79 17.10 -4.28 -13.24
N THR A 80 16.21 -3.32 -13.46
CA THR A 80 16.40 -2.20 -14.39
C THR A 80 17.21 -1.07 -13.74
N TYR A 81 17.00 -0.84 -12.45
CA TYR A 81 17.66 0.19 -11.65
C TYR A 81 18.35 -0.46 -10.44
N PRO A 82 19.57 -0.98 -10.62
CA PRO A 82 20.29 -1.66 -9.55
C PRO A 82 20.48 -0.75 -8.33
N LEU A 83 20.22 -1.31 -7.14
CA LEU A 83 20.40 -0.62 -5.88
C LEU A 83 21.90 -0.48 -5.56
N ASN A 84 22.25 0.59 -4.85
CA ASN A 84 23.55 0.64 -4.19
C ASN A 84 23.51 -0.21 -2.90
N ALA A 85 24.68 -0.48 -2.31
CA ALA A 85 24.81 -1.37 -1.16
C ALA A 85 23.96 -0.96 0.07
N GLU A 86 23.71 0.34 0.26
CA GLU A 86 22.86 0.81 1.37
C GLU A 86 21.39 0.39 1.14
N TYR A 87 20.85 0.68 -0.04
CA TYR A 87 19.46 0.37 -0.38
C TYR A 87 19.24 -1.12 -0.61
N GLU A 88 20.24 -1.84 -1.12
CA GLU A 88 20.20 -3.31 -1.20
C GLU A 88 20.01 -3.92 0.19
N LYS A 89 20.77 -3.44 1.19
CA LYS A 89 20.62 -3.89 2.59
C LYS A 89 19.24 -3.56 3.16
N LYS A 90 18.72 -2.35 2.91
CA LYS A 90 17.37 -1.94 3.35
C LYS A 90 16.29 -2.81 2.70
N PHE A 91 16.40 -3.05 1.40
CA PHE A 91 15.42 -3.82 0.64
C PHE A 91 15.40 -5.30 1.05
N LEU A 92 16.58 -5.91 1.24
CA LEU A 92 16.67 -7.27 1.77
C LEU A 92 16.06 -7.38 3.17
N PHE A 93 16.31 -6.40 4.06
CA PHE A 93 15.69 -6.37 5.38
C PHE A 93 14.15 -6.31 5.29
N ILE A 94 13.59 -5.48 4.41
CA ILE A 94 12.14 -5.43 4.16
C ILE A 94 11.62 -6.80 3.75
N CYS A 95 12.28 -7.46 2.77
CA CYS A 95 11.88 -8.78 2.29
C CYS A 95 11.93 -9.84 3.41
N GLU A 96 12.93 -9.80 4.29
CA GLU A 96 13.05 -10.69 5.44
C GLU A 96 11.91 -10.47 6.46
N CYS A 97 11.65 -9.22 6.86
CA CYS A 97 10.55 -8.92 7.80
C CYS A 97 9.20 -9.40 7.28
N VAL A 98 8.93 -9.16 6.00
CA VAL A 98 7.69 -9.55 5.34
C VAL A 98 7.54 -11.07 5.27
N LYS A 99 8.63 -11.77 4.95
CA LYS A 99 8.65 -13.23 4.93
C LYS A 99 8.29 -13.78 6.32
N ASP A 100 8.92 -13.29 7.38
CA ASP A 100 8.67 -13.75 8.74
C ASP A 100 7.21 -13.53 9.17
N VAL A 101 6.62 -12.39 8.81
CA VAL A 101 5.21 -12.07 9.07
C VAL A 101 4.26 -13.03 8.35
N VAL A 102 4.52 -13.32 7.06
CA VAL A 102 3.71 -14.28 6.29
C VAL A 102 3.86 -15.70 6.83
N GLU A 103 5.07 -16.15 7.15
CA GLU A 103 5.33 -17.48 7.71
C GLU A 103 4.66 -17.64 9.08
N GLY A 104 4.73 -16.62 9.94
CA GLY A 104 4.04 -16.60 11.23
C GLY A 104 2.52 -16.69 11.08
N GLY A 105 1.93 -15.86 10.22
CA GLY A 105 0.49 -15.89 9.94
C GLY A 105 0.02 -17.23 9.36
N LEU A 106 0.82 -17.82 8.47
CA LEU A 106 0.52 -19.14 7.91
C LEU A 106 0.54 -20.24 8.98
N ALA A 107 1.55 -20.23 9.86
CA ALA A 107 1.64 -21.19 10.97
C ALA A 107 0.44 -21.07 11.91
N GLU A 108 -0.02 -19.86 12.22
CA GLU A 108 -1.22 -19.63 13.02
C GLU A 108 -2.49 -20.17 12.35
N LEU A 109 -2.65 -19.96 11.04
CA LEU A 109 -3.79 -20.49 10.29
C LEU A 109 -3.80 -22.02 10.27
N GLN A 110 -2.62 -22.63 10.08
CA GLN A 110 -2.48 -24.09 10.10
C GLN A 110 -2.79 -24.68 11.48
N ALA A 111 -2.35 -24.03 12.56
CA ALA A 111 -2.66 -24.46 13.94
C ALA A 111 -4.16 -24.36 14.28
N ARG A 112 -4.92 -23.52 13.56
CA ARG A 112 -6.36 -23.33 13.73
C ARG A 112 -7.20 -24.19 12.77
N SER A 113 -6.59 -24.87 11.80
CA SER A 113 -7.25 -25.78 10.87
C SER A 113 -7.38 -27.17 11.50
N PRO A 114 -8.57 -27.82 11.44
CA PRO A 114 -8.85 -29.10 12.08
C PRO A 114 -8.06 -30.29 11.49
#